data_AF-A0A2Z3JFU9-F1
#
_entry.id   AF-A0A2Z3JFU9-F1
#
_cell.length_a   1.000
_cell.length_b   1.000
_cell.length_c   1.000
_cell.angle_alpha   90.00
_cell.angle_beta   90.00
_cell.angle_gamma   90.00
#
_symmetry.space_group_name_H-M   'P 1'
#
loop_
_entity.id
_entity.type
_entity.pdbx_description
1 polymer ?
#
loop_
_entity_poly.entity_id
_entity_poly.type
_entity_poly.pdbx_seq_one_letter_code
_entity_poly.pdbx_strand_id
1 'polypeptide(L)'
;MRLLQTGSLPAADPKVGQALWTLNETRRRTLAMLEDGPPELDLDWRPAPEVSSAGDLLYHIAAIELDWLTSEVRQGDFPAGAAAWFPTDVRDEQGQLSRLEGEEMEQHLARLNWVRGELLATFLPTRSAPRRTDRAAAPPALHRAAILKA
;
A
#
# COMPACT_ATOMS: atom_id res chain seq x y z
N MET A 1 -0.98 28.12 9.60
CA MET A 1 -1.85 27.90 8.42
C MET A 1 -0.98 27.39 7.28
N ARG A 2 -1.04 26.10 6.93
CA ARG A 2 -0.23 25.53 5.83
C ARG A 2 -1.02 25.71 4.53
N LEU A 3 -0.46 26.41 3.55
CA LEU A 3 -1.10 26.61 2.25
C LEU A 3 -1.33 25.26 1.56
N LEU A 4 -2.46 25.11 0.87
CA LEU A 4 -2.68 23.99 -0.05
C LEU A 4 -1.71 24.13 -1.22
N GLN A 5 -0.63 23.36 -1.20
CA GLN A 5 0.28 23.29 -2.33
C GLN A 5 -0.33 22.39 -3.40
N THR A 6 -0.01 22.68 -4.65
CA THR A 6 -0.29 21.80 -5.80
C THR A 6 1.04 21.54 -6.52
N GLY A 7 1.15 20.37 -7.14
CA GLY A 7 2.36 19.97 -7.87
C GLY A 7 2.09 18.86 -8.87
N SER A 8 3.15 18.36 -9.51
CA SER A 8 3.09 17.27 -10.48
C SER A 8 4.40 16.49 -10.48
N LEU A 9 4.33 15.18 -10.67
CA LEU A 9 5.49 14.33 -10.96
C LEU A 9 5.75 14.23 -12.49
N PRO A 10 6.96 13.87 -12.93
CA PRO A 10 7.33 13.79 -14.34
C PRO A 10 6.79 12.51 -15.01
N ALA A 11 5.48 12.30 -14.97
CA ALA A 11 4.81 11.25 -15.72
C ALA A 11 4.60 11.68 -17.19
N ALA A 12 4.40 10.70 -18.09
CA ALA A 12 4.17 10.97 -19.50
C ALA A 12 2.90 11.80 -19.76
N ASP A 13 1.82 11.51 -19.04
CA ASP A 13 0.60 12.32 -19.03
C ASP A 13 0.63 13.31 -17.84
N PRO A 14 0.50 14.63 -18.07
CA PRO A 14 0.47 15.63 -17.00
C PRO A 14 -0.62 15.41 -15.94
N LYS A 15 -1.80 14.88 -16.31
CA LYS A 15 -2.88 14.58 -15.36
C LYS A 15 -2.50 13.41 -14.46
N VAL A 16 -1.83 12.40 -15.01
CA VAL A 16 -1.25 11.31 -14.21
C VAL A 16 -0.18 11.87 -13.27
N GLY A 17 0.68 12.77 -13.75
CA GLY A 17 1.68 13.43 -12.92
C GLY A 17 1.08 14.18 -11.72
N GLN A 18 -0.03 14.89 -11.92
CA GLN A 18 -0.77 15.57 -10.86
C GLN A 18 -1.42 14.57 -9.88
N ALA A 19 -2.04 13.51 -10.39
CA ALA A 19 -2.64 12.48 -9.55
C ALA A 19 -1.60 11.78 -8.67
N LEU A 20 -0.44 11.42 -9.24
CA LEU A 20 0.69 10.86 -8.49
C LEU A 20 1.20 11.83 -7.42
N TRP A 21 1.25 13.13 -7.73
CA TRP A 21 1.66 14.13 -6.74
C TRP A 21 0.70 14.17 -5.56
N THR A 22 -0.60 14.14 -5.83
CA THR A 22 -1.63 14.07 -4.78
C THR A 22 -1.51 12.80 -3.95
N LEU A 23 -1.32 11.63 -4.57
CA LEU A 23 -1.10 10.36 -3.85
C LEU A 23 0.17 10.40 -2.98
N ASN A 24 1.21 11.08 -3.46
CA ASN A 24 2.45 11.26 -2.71
C ASN A 24 2.27 12.20 -1.51
N GLU A 25 1.58 13.31 -1.69
CA GLU A 25 1.28 14.25 -0.62
C GLU A 25 0.36 13.63 0.45
N THR A 26 -0.65 12.85 0.04
CA THR A 26 -1.49 12.09 0.98
C THR A 26 -0.66 11.10 1.79
N ARG A 27 0.21 10.31 1.14
CA ARG A 27 1.11 9.39 1.86
C ARG A 27 2.04 10.12 2.81
N ARG A 28 2.61 11.25 2.41
CA ARG A 28 3.48 12.08 3.27
C ARG A 28 2.76 12.53 4.53
N ARG A 29 1.46 12.85 4.45
CA ARG A 29 0.65 13.22 5.62
C ARG A 29 0.36 12.03 6.52
N THR A 30 0.05 10.86 5.95
CA THR A 30 -0.07 9.62 6.73
C THR A 30 1.22 9.33 7.50
N LEU A 31 2.36 9.39 6.83
CA LEU A 31 3.67 9.13 7.45
C LEU A 31 4.00 10.16 8.54
N ALA A 32 3.80 11.45 8.26
CA ALA A 32 4.00 12.50 9.25
C ALA A 32 3.11 12.29 10.49
N MET A 33 1.87 11.83 10.32
CA MET A 33 0.98 11.54 11.46
C MET A 33 1.49 10.37 12.32
N LEU A 34 2.15 9.38 11.71
CA LEU A 34 2.78 8.27 12.44
C LEU A 34 4.08 8.73 13.14
N GLU A 35 4.88 9.57 12.48
CA GLU A 35 6.13 10.12 13.01
C GLU A 35 5.89 11.12 14.16
N ASP A 36 4.90 12.02 14.00
CA ASP A 36 4.51 13.02 14.99
C ASP A 36 3.56 12.44 16.07
N GLY A 37 3.19 11.17 15.95
CA GLY A 37 2.31 10.46 16.87
C GLY A 37 2.93 10.22 18.25
N PRO A 38 2.15 9.70 19.21
CA PRO A 38 2.69 9.32 20.51
C PRO A 38 3.79 8.24 20.34
N PRO A 39 4.91 8.32 21.09
CA PRO A 39 5.99 7.32 21.02
C PRO A 39 5.53 5.89 21.31
N GLU A 40 4.42 5.74 22.03
CA GLU A 40 3.79 4.48 22.42
C GLU A 40 2.52 4.20 21.59
N LEU A 41 2.50 4.60 20.31
CA LEU A 41 1.39 4.25 19.42
C LEU A 41 1.28 2.72 19.31
N ASP A 42 0.34 2.16 20.05
CA ASP A 42 -0.02 0.75 19.96
C ASP A 42 -0.79 0.51 18.66
N LEU A 43 -0.16 -0.23 17.74
CA LEU A 43 -0.72 -0.56 16.43
C LEU A 43 -1.87 -1.57 16.50
N ASP A 44 -1.98 -2.30 17.60
CA ASP A 44 -2.99 -3.34 17.83
C ASP A 44 -4.14 -2.82 18.69
N TRP A 45 -3.99 -1.65 19.31
CA TRP A 45 -5.03 -1.05 20.14
C TRP A 45 -6.31 -0.76 19.35
N ARG A 46 -7.44 -1.09 19.98
CA ARG A 46 -8.77 -0.90 19.43
C ARG A 46 -9.70 -0.27 20.47
N PRO A 47 -10.51 0.73 20.09
CA PRO A 47 -11.51 1.30 21.00
C PRO A 47 -12.73 0.38 21.18
N ALA A 48 -13.01 -0.52 20.24
CA ALA A 48 -14.10 -1.51 20.29
C ALA A 48 -13.79 -2.73 19.38
N PRO A 49 -14.39 -3.91 19.60
CA PRO A 49 -14.09 -5.15 18.88
C PRO A 49 -14.27 -5.08 17.34
N GLU A 50 -15.20 -4.27 16.87
CA GLU A 50 -15.54 -4.06 15.46
C GLU A 50 -14.73 -2.94 14.80
N VAL A 51 -13.88 -2.24 15.56
CA VAL A 51 -13.07 -1.14 15.04
C VAL A 51 -11.68 -1.65 14.65
N SER A 52 -11.25 -1.27 13.44
CA SER A 52 -9.90 -1.54 12.96
C SER A 52 -8.85 -0.82 13.78
N SER A 53 -7.75 -1.51 14.05
CA SER A 53 -6.57 -0.89 14.67
C SER A 53 -5.79 -0.04 13.65
N ALA A 54 -4.80 0.71 14.11
CA ALA A 54 -3.91 1.43 13.19
C ALA A 54 -3.15 0.46 12.27
N GLY A 55 -2.71 -0.69 12.78
CA GLY A 55 -2.05 -1.75 12.02
C GLY A 55 -2.91 -2.28 10.87
N ASP A 56 -4.18 -2.61 11.15
CA ASP A 56 -5.15 -3.05 10.13
C ASP A 56 -5.28 -2.02 9.00
N LEU A 57 -5.40 -0.74 9.35
CA LEU A 57 -5.59 0.34 8.38
C LEU A 57 -4.34 0.54 7.51
N LEU A 58 -3.14 0.47 8.09
CA LEU A 58 -1.89 0.58 7.34
C LEU A 58 -1.71 -0.60 6.37
N TYR A 59 -2.03 -1.81 6.82
CA TYR A 59 -2.05 -3.00 5.97
C TYR A 59 -3.06 -2.85 4.83
N HIS A 60 -4.29 -2.43 5.15
CA HIS A 60 -5.37 -2.24 4.18
C HIS A 60 -5.04 -1.19 3.12
N ILE A 61 -4.49 -0.03 3.53
CA ILE A 61 -4.08 1.04 2.61
C ILE A 61 -3.07 0.50 1.59
N ALA A 62 -2.08 -0.27 2.03
CA ALA A 62 -1.09 -0.85 1.12
C ALA A 62 -1.72 -1.89 0.19
N ALA A 63 -2.62 -2.73 0.71
CA ALA A 63 -3.25 -3.79 -0.06
C ALA A 63 -4.16 -3.25 -1.16
N ILE A 64 -4.99 -2.24 -0.87
CA ILE A 64 -5.87 -1.63 -1.86
C ILE A 64 -5.10 -0.86 -2.93
N GLU A 65 -4.01 -0.17 -2.57
CA GLU A 65 -3.16 0.50 -3.56
C GLU A 65 -2.52 -0.52 -4.53
N LEU A 66 -2.07 -1.68 -4.02
CA LEU A 66 -1.52 -2.75 -4.86
C LEU A 66 -2.58 -3.43 -5.71
N ASP A 67 -3.75 -3.73 -5.14
CA ASP A 67 -4.85 -4.36 -5.86
C ASP A 67 -5.29 -3.48 -7.02
N TRP A 68 -5.60 -2.22 -6.77
CA TRP A 68 -5.97 -1.25 -7.80
C TRP A 68 -4.91 -1.14 -8.91
N LEU A 69 -3.63 -1.03 -8.52
CA LEU A 69 -2.51 -0.98 -9.47
C LEU A 69 -2.45 -2.24 -10.35
N THR A 70 -2.76 -3.40 -9.78
CA THR A 70 -2.65 -4.68 -10.46
C THR A 70 -3.89 -4.95 -11.33
N SER A 71 -5.08 -4.78 -10.77
CA SER A 71 -6.36 -5.16 -11.36
C SER A 71 -6.86 -4.15 -12.39
N GLU A 72 -6.71 -2.85 -12.13
CA GLU A 72 -7.25 -1.80 -13.00
C GLU A 72 -6.19 -1.19 -13.92
N VAL A 73 -5.01 -0.88 -13.38
CA VAL A 73 -3.97 -0.16 -14.13
C VAL A 73 -3.16 -1.12 -15.00
N ARG A 74 -2.59 -2.16 -14.40
CA ARG A 74 -1.74 -3.14 -15.12
C ARG A 74 -2.56 -4.24 -15.78
N GLN A 75 -3.76 -4.53 -15.28
CA GLN A 75 -4.66 -5.60 -15.74
C GLN A 75 -3.93 -6.95 -15.84
N GLY A 76 -3.14 -7.29 -14.83
CA GLY A 76 -2.27 -8.46 -14.84
C GLY A 76 -2.20 -9.17 -13.50
N ASP A 77 -1.24 -10.09 -13.38
CA ASP A 77 -0.96 -10.78 -12.13
C ASP A 77 -0.22 -9.86 -11.15
N PHE A 78 -0.34 -10.19 -9.85
CA PHE A 78 0.40 -9.50 -8.81
C PHE A 78 1.92 -9.59 -9.04
N PRO A 79 2.69 -8.56 -8.65
CA PRO A 79 4.14 -8.59 -8.76
C PRO A 79 4.75 -9.80 -8.05
N ALA A 80 5.85 -10.34 -8.58
CA ALA A 80 6.60 -11.39 -7.91
C ALA A 80 7.00 -10.95 -6.49
N GLY A 81 6.74 -11.81 -5.50
CA GLY A 81 6.99 -11.52 -4.09
C GLY A 81 5.85 -10.78 -3.37
N ALA A 82 4.76 -10.40 -4.05
CA ALA A 82 3.62 -9.74 -3.40
C ALA A 82 3.04 -10.57 -2.22
N ALA A 83 2.95 -11.89 -2.37
CA ALA A 83 2.46 -12.77 -1.31
C ALA A 83 3.31 -12.75 -0.03
N ALA A 84 4.61 -12.40 -0.11
CA ALA A 84 5.44 -12.24 1.07
C ALA A 84 5.12 -10.95 1.85
N TRP A 85 4.63 -9.92 1.14
CA TRP A 85 4.18 -8.67 1.75
C TRP A 85 2.75 -8.74 2.28
N PHE A 86 1.92 -9.59 1.66
CA PHE A 86 0.50 -9.75 1.95
C PHE A 86 0.15 -11.22 2.24
N PRO A 87 0.61 -11.79 3.36
CA PRO A 87 0.34 -13.18 3.72
C PRO A 87 -1.11 -13.42 4.16
N THR A 88 -1.81 -12.35 4.57
CA THR A 88 -3.19 -12.39 5.06
C THR A 88 -4.11 -11.73 4.04
N ASP A 89 -5.26 -12.34 3.77
CA ASP A 89 -6.28 -11.69 2.94
C ASP A 89 -6.72 -10.36 3.58
N VAL A 90 -7.13 -9.39 2.76
CA VAL A 90 -7.49 -8.03 3.24
C VAL A 90 -8.76 -8.04 4.08
N ARG A 91 -9.66 -8.99 3.82
CA ARG A 91 -10.93 -9.15 4.52
C ARG A 91 -11.09 -10.56 5.05
N ASP A 92 -11.75 -10.68 6.19
CA ASP A 92 -12.12 -11.96 6.79
C ASP A 92 -13.35 -12.60 6.11
N GLU A 93 -13.75 -13.76 6.60
CA GLU A 93 -14.90 -14.51 6.09
C GLU A 93 -16.23 -13.73 6.21
N GLN A 94 -16.30 -12.80 7.16
CA GLN A 94 -17.45 -11.92 7.41
C GLN A 94 -17.37 -10.62 6.59
N GLY A 95 -16.33 -10.47 5.75
CA GLY A 95 -16.10 -9.31 4.91
C GLY A 95 -15.60 -8.08 5.67
N GLN A 96 -15.23 -8.20 6.95
CA GLN A 96 -14.59 -7.13 7.71
C GLN A 96 -13.11 -7.05 7.36
N LEU A 97 -12.44 -5.94 7.70
CA LEU A 97 -10.98 -5.87 7.54
C LEU A 97 -10.32 -6.94 8.42
N SER A 98 -9.41 -7.70 7.81
CA SER A 98 -8.64 -8.70 8.54
C SER A 98 -7.88 -8.05 9.68
N ARG A 99 -7.83 -8.78 10.80
CA ARG A 99 -7.10 -8.35 11.98
C ARG A 99 -5.63 -8.70 11.84
N LEU A 100 -4.79 -7.68 11.89
CA LEU A 100 -3.34 -7.82 11.92
C LEU A 100 -2.90 -7.48 13.34
N GLU A 101 -2.17 -8.40 13.96
CA GLU A 101 -1.66 -8.26 15.32
C GLU A 101 -0.17 -8.63 15.35
N GLY A 102 0.61 -7.92 16.16
CA GLY A 102 2.03 -8.20 16.38
C GLY A 102 2.95 -7.83 15.22
N GLU A 103 2.47 -7.07 14.23
CA GLU A 103 3.35 -6.48 13.21
C GLU A 103 3.98 -5.19 13.71
N GLU A 104 5.31 -5.10 13.58
CA GLU A 104 6.06 -3.90 13.93
C GLU A 104 5.77 -2.75 12.96
N MET A 105 5.85 -1.50 13.44
CA MET A 105 5.71 -0.29 12.62
C MET A 105 6.60 -0.32 11.37
N GLU A 106 7.85 -0.77 11.52
CA GLU A 106 8.81 -0.88 10.41
C GLU A 106 8.29 -1.76 9.27
N GLN A 107 7.60 -2.86 9.59
CA GLN A 107 7.04 -3.77 8.59
C GLN A 107 5.91 -3.09 7.79
N HIS A 108 5.03 -2.35 8.47
CA HIS A 108 3.98 -1.56 7.80
C HIS A 108 4.56 -0.48 6.89
N LEU A 109 5.57 0.24 7.36
CA LEU A 109 6.26 1.27 6.58
C LEU A 109 6.98 0.69 5.35
N ALA A 110 7.67 -0.44 5.54
CA ALA A 110 8.34 -1.16 4.45
C ALA A 110 7.32 -1.61 3.38
N ARG A 111 6.17 -2.15 3.80
CA ARG A 111 5.07 -2.55 2.92
C ARG A 111 4.51 -1.37 2.12
N LEU A 112 4.19 -0.25 2.80
CA LEU A 112 3.70 0.97 2.14
C LEU A 112 4.70 1.53 1.13
N ASN A 113 5.99 1.50 1.46
CA ASN A 113 7.07 1.94 0.59
C ASN A 113 7.25 1.02 -0.62
N TRP A 114 7.17 -0.30 -0.42
CA TRP A 114 7.27 -1.27 -1.50
C TRP A 114 6.13 -1.09 -2.53
N VAL A 115 4.88 -0.97 -2.06
CA VAL A 115 3.73 -0.73 -2.94
C VAL A 115 3.86 0.62 -3.66
N ARG A 116 4.31 1.67 -2.98
CA ARG A 116 4.56 2.97 -3.61
C ARG A 116 5.65 2.88 -4.68
N GLY A 117 6.68 2.06 -4.45
CA GLY A 117 7.71 1.77 -5.44
C GLY A 117 7.15 1.15 -6.71
N GLU A 118 6.25 0.17 -6.58
CA GLU A 118 5.56 -0.46 -7.71
C GLU A 118 4.67 0.54 -8.47
N LEU A 119 3.92 1.38 -7.74
CA LEU A 119 3.11 2.45 -8.33
C LEU A 119 3.97 3.41 -9.17
N LEU A 120 5.03 3.96 -8.57
CA LEU A 120 5.90 4.91 -9.25
C LEU A 120 6.64 4.28 -10.44
N ALA A 121 7.10 3.03 -10.32
CA ALA A 121 7.73 2.31 -11.41
C ALA A 121 6.79 2.06 -12.61
N THR A 122 5.48 2.06 -12.38
CA THR A 122 4.47 1.89 -13.43
C THR A 122 4.29 3.15 -14.27
N PHE A 123 4.26 4.31 -13.61
CA PHE A 123 3.86 5.57 -14.24
C PHE A 123 5.01 6.53 -14.54
N LEU A 124 6.12 6.42 -13.81
CA LEU A 124 7.28 7.25 -14.05
C LEU A 124 8.21 6.58 -15.06
N PRO A 125 8.83 7.37 -15.95
CA PRO A 125 9.88 6.85 -16.81
C PRO A 125 10.98 6.21 -15.95
N THR A 126 11.31 4.95 -16.22
CA THR A 126 12.49 4.34 -15.63
C THR A 126 13.73 5.07 -16.14
N ARG A 127 14.51 5.66 -15.23
CA ARG A 127 15.92 5.92 -15.54
C ARG A 127 16.54 4.54 -15.75
N SER A 128 17.00 4.24 -16.95
CA SER A 128 17.49 2.93 -17.36
C SER A 128 18.65 2.47 -16.47
N ALA A 129 18.38 1.55 -15.55
CA ALA A 129 19.37 0.65 -14.96
C ALA A 129 18.75 -0.76 -14.87
N PRO A 130 19.48 -1.82 -15.25
CA PRO A 130 18.93 -3.17 -15.35
C PRO A 130 18.56 -3.72 -13.97
N ARG A 131 17.31 -4.18 -13.82
CA ARG A 131 16.81 -4.86 -12.61
C ARG A 131 17.35 -6.29 -12.57
N ARG A 132 18.22 -6.62 -11.62
CA ARG A 132 18.56 -8.02 -11.31
C ARG A 132 17.35 -8.67 -10.69
N THR A 133 16.77 -9.65 -11.39
CA THR A 133 15.73 -10.53 -10.85
C THR A 133 16.42 -11.80 -10.33
N ASP A 134 16.64 -11.91 -9.03
CA ASP A 134 16.84 -13.22 -8.41
C ASP A 134 15.45 -13.84 -8.19
N ARG A 135 15.20 -14.93 -8.93
CA ARG A 135 13.92 -15.62 -8.98
C ARG A 135 13.86 -16.62 -7.83
N ALA A 136 13.19 -16.26 -6.74
CA ALA A 136 12.76 -17.21 -5.71
C ALA A 136 11.32 -17.68 -6.00
N ALA A 137 11.04 -18.94 -5.68
CA ALA A 137 9.82 -19.68 -6.04
C ALA A 137 8.52 -19.00 -5.58
N ALA A 138 7.50 -19.06 -6.43
CA ALA A 138 6.19 -18.47 -6.18
C ALA A 138 5.39 -19.31 -5.15
N PRO A 139 4.88 -18.71 -4.05
CA PRO A 139 3.83 -19.30 -3.22
C PRO A 139 2.46 -19.24 -3.95
N PRO A 140 1.44 -19.98 -3.48
CA PRO A 140 0.16 -20.12 -4.19
C PRO A 140 -0.54 -18.77 -4.37
N ALA A 141 -1.21 -18.64 -5.52
CA ALA A 141 -1.89 -17.43 -5.95
C ALA A 141 -2.95 -16.98 -4.93
N LEU A 142 -2.93 -15.69 -4.59
CA LEU A 142 -4.05 -15.02 -3.95
C LEU A 142 -5.30 -15.25 -4.82
N HIS A 143 -6.36 -15.83 -4.24
CA HIS A 143 -7.59 -16.05 -4.97
C HIS A 143 -8.21 -14.69 -5.32
N ARG A 144 -8.50 -14.49 -6.61
CA ARG A 144 -9.14 -13.30 -7.23
C ARG A 144 -10.48 -12.85 -6.60
N ALA A 145 -10.99 -13.54 -5.57
CA ALA A 145 -12.36 -13.41 -5.09
C ALA A 145 -12.55 -12.61 -3.79
N ALA A 146 -11.49 -12.18 -3.11
CA ALA A 146 -11.64 -11.63 -1.75
C ALA A 146 -11.69 -10.09 -1.64
N ILE A 147 -11.29 -9.33 -2.68
CA ILE A 147 -11.15 -7.86 -2.57
C ILE A 147 -12.43 -7.12 -3.02
N LEU A 148 -13.32 -7.76 -3.79
CA LEU A 148 -14.48 -7.13 -4.43
C LEU A 148 -15.87 -7.55 -3.88
N LYS A 149 -16.00 -7.91 -2.60
CA LYS A 149 -17.33 -7.94 -1.97
C LYS A 149 -17.70 -6.53 -1.49
N ALA A 150 -18.16 -5.71 -2.43
CA ALA A 150 -18.95 -4.50 -2.19
C ALA A 150 -20.39 -4.74 -2.65
#